data_AF-A0A0K8UX46-F1
#
_entry.id   AF-A0A0K8UX46-F1
#
_cell.length_a   1.000
_cell.length_b   1.000
_cell.length_c   1.000
_cell.angle_alpha   90.00
_cell.angle_beta   90.00
_cell.angle_gamma   90.00
#
_symmetry.space_group_name_H-M   'P 1'
#
loop_
_entity.id
_entity.type
_entity.pdbx_description
1 polymer ?
#
loop_
_entity_poly.entity_id
_entity_poly.type
_entity_poly.pdbx_seq_one_letter_code
_entity_poly.pdbx_strand_id
1 'polypeptide(L)'
;MGCNPGSVAIVAHSYGGAIAMDLVNRFTKFFEDKVFAIALTDSAHFQIPVKAKHVVLDIACNWVSSSAPLDSEIYTGEGEMHTVSAGHPKHEWTSYSAFESVFKFLEEKYERSQEIESTSKKAKTED
;
A
#
# COMPACT_ATOMS: atom_id res chain seq x y z
N MET A 1 -1.40 20.17 19.31
CA MET A 1 -0.37 19.70 18.35
C MET A 1 -0.91 18.44 17.68
N GLY A 2 -0.80 18.34 16.36
CA GLY A 2 -1.08 17.08 15.65
C GLY A 2 0.00 16.03 15.96
N CYS A 3 -0.30 14.76 15.72
CA CYS A 3 0.71 13.70 15.83
C CYS A 3 1.81 13.87 14.76
N ASN A 4 3.03 13.40 15.07
CA ASN A 4 4.17 13.39 14.14
C ASN A 4 4.78 11.98 14.10
N PRO A 5 4.16 11.03 13.38
CA PRO A 5 4.62 9.64 13.37
C PRO A 5 5.97 9.50 12.65
N GLY A 6 6.78 8.54 13.11
CA GLY A 6 8.02 8.14 12.44
C GLY A 6 7.75 7.44 11.11
N SER A 7 6.79 6.53 11.10
CA SER A 7 6.39 5.68 9.97
C SER A 7 4.89 5.40 10.03
N VAL A 8 4.26 5.26 8.86
CA VAL A 8 2.80 5.06 8.71
C VAL A 8 2.51 3.97 7.68
N ALA A 9 1.62 3.05 8.04
CA ALA A 9 0.92 2.19 7.08
C ALA A 9 -0.55 2.60 7.01
N ILE A 10 -1.16 2.38 5.85
CA ILE A 10 -2.59 2.63 5.63
C ILE A 10 -3.23 1.31 5.20
N VAL A 11 -4.30 0.92 5.90
CA VAL A 11 -5.18 -0.18 5.48
C VAL A 11 -6.55 0.41 5.18
N ALA A 12 -7.07 0.19 3.97
CA ALA A 12 -8.36 0.75 3.57
C ALA A 12 -9.21 -0.25 2.77
N HIS A 13 -10.50 -0.28 3.08
CA HIS A 13 -11.47 -1.16 2.43
C HIS A 13 -12.36 -0.38 1.46
N SER A 14 -12.71 -0.99 0.33
CA SER A 14 -13.73 -0.49 -0.58
C SER A 14 -13.49 0.97 -0.98
N TYR A 15 -14.45 1.86 -0.78
CA TYR A 15 -14.34 3.28 -1.07
C TYR A 15 -13.22 3.99 -0.30
N GLY A 16 -12.76 3.42 0.83
CA GLY A 16 -11.60 3.91 1.56
C GLY A 16 -10.33 3.98 0.71
N GLY A 17 -10.19 3.13 -0.31
CA GLY A 17 -9.05 3.21 -1.22
C GLY A 17 -9.10 4.41 -2.17
N ALA A 18 -10.29 4.86 -2.58
CA ALA A 18 -10.43 6.12 -3.33
C ALA A 18 -10.03 7.33 -2.46
N ILE A 19 -10.41 7.31 -1.19
CA ILE A 19 -10.01 8.34 -0.22
C ILE A 19 -8.49 8.29 0.02
N ALA A 20 -7.90 7.10 0.13
CA ALA A 20 -6.45 6.96 0.24
C ALA A 20 -5.72 7.58 -0.96
N MET A 21 -6.21 7.38 -2.19
CA MET A 21 -5.63 8.01 -3.39
C MET A 21 -5.82 9.55 -3.41
N ASP A 22 -6.95 10.08 -2.92
CA ASP A 22 -7.13 11.53 -2.75
C ASP A 22 -6.09 12.10 -1.76
N LEU A 23 -5.88 11.41 -0.63
CA LEU A 23 -4.89 11.81 0.37
C LEU A 23 -3.47 11.78 -0.19
N VAL A 24 -3.11 10.76 -0.97
CA VAL A 24 -1.82 10.69 -1.69
C VAL A 24 -1.62 11.93 -2.57
N ASN A 25 -2.64 12.32 -3.33
CA ASN A 25 -2.57 13.47 -4.23
C ASN A 25 -2.41 14.80 -3.46
N ARG A 26 -3.06 14.92 -2.30
CA ARG A 26 -3.04 16.15 -1.49
C ARG A 26 -1.81 16.28 -0.61
N PHE A 27 -1.25 15.16 -0.17
CA PHE A 27 -0.16 15.10 0.80
C PHE A 27 1.04 14.30 0.28
N THR A 28 1.35 14.41 -1.01
CA THR A 28 2.36 13.59 -1.69
C THR A 28 3.69 13.51 -0.95
N LYS A 29 4.23 14.63 -0.48
CA LYS A 29 5.47 14.66 0.29
C LYS A 29 5.39 13.86 1.60
N PHE A 30 4.26 13.92 2.30
CA PHE A 30 4.07 13.11 3.52
C PHE A 30 4.04 11.62 3.18
N PHE A 31 3.43 11.23 2.06
CA PHE A 31 3.44 9.85 1.61
C PHE A 31 4.84 9.37 1.23
N GLU A 32 5.60 10.19 0.51
CA GLU A 32 7.01 9.95 0.19
C GLU A 32 7.88 9.79 1.44
N ASP A 33 7.68 10.66 2.44
CA ASP A 33 8.55 10.74 3.62
C ASP A 33 8.16 9.76 4.75
N LYS A 34 6.87 9.42 4.88
CA LYS A 34 6.32 8.77 6.09
C LYS A 34 5.52 7.52 5.83
N VAL A 35 4.94 7.33 4.65
CA VAL A 35 4.04 6.19 4.39
C VAL A 35 4.83 5.08 3.72
N PHE A 36 5.00 3.96 4.41
CA PHE A 36 5.79 2.83 3.90
C PHE A 36 4.93 1.76 3.20
N ALA A 37 3.62 1.75 3.45
CA ALA A 37 2.71 0.76 2.87
C ALA A 37 1.26 1.27 2.76
N ILE A 38 0.59 0.85 1.68
CA ILE A 38 -0.86 1.04 1.47
C ILE A 38 -1.47 -0.32 1.11
N ALA A 39 -2.17 -0.94 2.06
CA ALA A 39 -2.91 -2.19 1.82
C ALA A 39 -4.39 -1.88 1.56
N LEU A 40 -4.86 -2.20 0.37
CA LEU A 40 -6.24 -2.03 -0.03
C LEU A 40 -6.98 -3.38 0.00
N THR A 41 -8.23 -3.38 0.44
CA THR A 41 -9.07 -4.58 0.42
C THR A 41 -10.34 -4.30 -0.37
N ASP A 42 -10.47 -4.98 -1.50
CA ASP A 42 -11.50 -4.84 -2.52
C ASP A 42 -11.86 -3.38 -2.85
N SER A 43 -10.82 -2.59 -3.13
CA SER A 43 -10.93 -1.15 -3.26
C SER A 43 -11.55 -0.70 -4.59
N ALA A 44 -12.47 0.27 -4.50
CA ALA A 44 -13.01 1.02 -5.65
C ALA A 44 -12.13 2.23 -6.02
N HIS A 45 -10.81 2.07 -6.00
CA HIS A 45 -9.87 3.11 -6.38
C HIS A 45 -9.89 3.29 -7.90
N PHE A 46 -10.18 4.51 -8.38
CA PHE A 46 -10.31 4.77 -9.82
C PHE A 46 -8.96 4.87 -10.52
N GLN A 47 -8.12 5.82 -10.08
CA GLN A 47 -6.84 6.12 -10.69
C GLN A 47 -5.82 6.47 -9.63
N ILE A 48 -4.59 6.00 -9.86
CA ILE A 48 -3.44 6.41 -9.06
C ILE A 48 -3.03 7.83 -9.52
N PRO A 49 -2.86 8.80 -8.60
CA PRO A 49 -2.44 10.15 -8.96
C PRO A 49 -1.11 10.16 -9.71
N VAL A 50 -1.06 10.78 -10.90
CA VAL A 50 0.12 10.76 -11.80
C VAL A 50 1.39 11.21 -11.08
N LYS A 51 1.32 12.26 -10.26
CA LYS A 51 2.48 12.81 -9.53
C LYS A 51 3.08 11.83 -8.53
N ALA A 52 2.23 11.02 -7.89
CA ALA A 52 2.63 10.08 -6.85
C ALA A 52 2.66 8.63 -7.33
N LYS A 53 2.46 8.40 -8.64
CA LYS A 53 2.34 7.06 -9.22
C LYS A 53 3.54 6.19 -8.91
N HIS A 54 4.75 6.73 -9.03
CA HIS A 54 5.99 6.04 -8.73
C HIS A 54 6.08 5.55 -7.27
N VAL A 55 5.59 6.34 -6.32
CA VAL A 55 5.56 5.99 -4.89
C VAL A 55 4.49 4.95 -4.63
N VAL A 56 3.26 5.20 -5.10
CA VAL A 56 2.10 4.33 -4.84
C VAL A 56 2.34 2.94 -5.39
N LEU A 57 2.85 2.81 -6.61
CA LEU A 57 3.12 1.50 -7.22
C LEU A 57 4.18 0.70 -6.46
N ASP A 58 5.10 1.38 -5.77
CA ASP A 58 6.13 0.73 -4.97
C ASP A 58 5.62 0.27 -3.59
N ILE A 59 4.65 0.98 -3.00
CA ILE A 59 4.22 0.74 -1.61
C ILE A 59 2.80 0.17 -1.47
N ALA A 60 2.04 0.01 -2.56
CA ALA A 60 0.64 -0.38 -2.50
C ALA A 60 0.35 -1.77 -3.06
N CYS A 61 -0.64 -2.44 -2.47
CA CYS A 61 -1.21 -3.70 -2.96
C CYS A 61 -2.72 -3.71 -2.68
N ASN A 62 -3.50 -4.32 -3.58
CA ASN A 62 -4.94 -4.48 -3.44
C ASN A 62 -5.34 -5.97 -3.40
N TRP A 63 -5.99 -6.40 -2.33
CA TRP A 63 -6.58 -7.73 -2.18
C TRP A 63 -8.05 -7.70 -2.59
N VAL A 64 -8.38 -8.17 -3.79
CA VAL A 64 -9.74 -8.10 -4.35
C VAL A 64 -10.58 -9.32 -4.04
N SER A 65 -11.90 -9.15 -4.07
CA SER A 65 -12.82 -10.26 -3.96
C SER A 65 -12.65 -11.17 -5.18
N SER A 66 -12.35 -12.45 -4.93
CA SER A 66 -12.07 -13.44 -5.97
C SER A 66 -12.24 -14.85 -5.42
N SER A 67 -12.64 -15.77 -6.30
CA SER A 67 -12.69 -17.20 -5.98
C SER A 67 -11.32 -17.89 -6.11
N ALA A 68 -10.29 -17.19 -6.61
CA ALA A 68 -8.94 -17.72 -6.68
C ALA A 68 -8.34 -17.85 -5.27
N PRO A 69 -7.37 -18.75 -5.03
CA PRO A 69 -6.66 -18.85 -3.75
C PRO A 69 -6.09 -17.50 -3.31
N LEU A 70 -5.99 -17.28 -1.99
CA LEU A 70 -5.35 -16.09 -1.41
C LEU A 70 -3.98 -15.85 -2.06
N ASP A 71 -3.68 -14.58 -2.34
CA ASP A 71 -2.43 -14.10 -2.96
C ASP A 71 -2.22 -14.52 -4.42
N SER A 72 -3.19 -15.18 -5.05
CA SER A 72 -3.15 -15.40 -6.50
C SER A 72 -3.19 -14.06 -7.21
N GLU A 73 -2.26 -13.84 -8.14
CA GLU A 73 -2.22 -12.63 -8.95
C GLU A 73 -3.49 -12.50 -9.80
N ILE A 74 -4.19 -11.37 -9.66
CA ILE A 74 -5.39 -11.05 -10.43
C ILE A 74 -5.04 -10.05 -11.52
N TYR A 75 -4.23 -9.05 -11.18
CA TYR A 75 -3.88 -7.98 -12.10
C TYR A 75 -2.55 -7.30 -11.77
N THR A 76 -1.67 -7.23 -12.77
CA THR A 76 -0.35 -6.58 -12.74
C THR A 76 0.05 -6.06 -14.11
N GLY A 77 -0.63 -5.01 -14.58
CA GLY A 77 -0.22 -4.25 -15.76
C GLY A 77 0.89 -3.25 -15.45
N GLU A 78 1.67 -2.89 -16.47
CA GLU A 78 2.66 -1.81 -16.34
C GLU A 78 1.95 -0.49 -15.97
N GLY A 79 2.33 0.06 -14.81
CA GLY A 79 1.73 1.30 -14.33
C GLY A 79 0.41 1.11 -13.59
N GLU A 80 0.06 -0.11 -13.18
CA GLU A 80 -1.12 -0.38 -12.38
C GLU A 80 -0.77 -1.03 -11.05
N MET A 81 -1.64 -0.83 -10.05
CA MET A 81 -1.41 -1.30 -8.70
C MET A 81 -1.40 -2.83 -8.67
N HIS A 82 -0.39 -3.40 -8.01
CA HIS A 82 -0.33 -4.84 -7.79
C HIS A 82 -1.62 -5.30 -7.10
N THR A 83 -2.31 -6.26 -7.72
CA THR A 83 -3.62 -6.73 -7.27
C THR A 83 -3.64 -8.25 -7.21
N VAL A 84 -4.01 -8.76 -6.04
CA VAL A 84 -4.06 -10.19 -5.73
C VAL A 84 -5.43 -10.58 -5.18
N SER A 85 -5.72 -11.88 -5.18
CA SER A 85 -6.94 -12.43 -4.60
C SER A 85 -6.92 -12.32 -3.08
N ALA A 86 -8.04 -11.90 -2.49
CA ALA A 86 -8.28 -11.99 -1.05
C ALA A 86 -8.65 -13.41 -0.58
N GLY A 87 -8.74 -14.39 -1.51
CA GLY A 87 -9.14 -15.76 -1.20
C GLY A 87 -10.64 -15.92 -0.90
N HIS A 88 -11.45 -14.90 -1.21
CA HIS A 88 -12.89 -14.94 -0.95
C HIS A 88 -13.69 -14.08 -1.95
N PRO A 89 -14.81 -14.58 -2.52
CA PRO A 89 -15.58 -13.85 -3.55
C PRO A 89 -16.50 -12.76 -2.98
N LYS A 90 -16.68 -12.70 -1.66
CA LYS A 90 -17.56 -11.73 -1.01
C LYS A 90 -16.79 -10.46 -0.63
N HIS A 91 -17.20 -9.33 -1.20
CA HIS A 91 -16.64 -7.99 -0.98
C HIS A 91 -16.31 -7.70 0.48
N GLU A 92 -17.29 -7.86 1.37
CA GLU A 92 -17.19 -7.48 2.78
C GLU A 92 -16.26 -8.40 3.59
N TRP A 93 -15.86 -9.55 3.03
CA TRP A 93 -15.01 -10.52 3.74
C TRP A 93 -13.54 -10.41 3.35
N THR A 94 -13.21 -9.60 2.35
CA THR A 94 -11.83 -9.47 1.85
C THR A 94 -10.83 -9.07 2.92
N SER A 95 -11.16 -8.13 3.82
CA SER A 95 -10.25 -7.74 4.91
C SER A 95 -10.00 -8.87 5.91
N TYR A 96 -11.03 -9.65 6.24
CA TYR A 96 -10.89 -10.80 7.15
C TYR A 96 -10.09 -11.93 6.48
N SER A 97 -10.46 -12.29 5.25
CA SER A 97 -9.84 -13.39 4.51
C SER A 97 -8.38 -13.12 4.15
N ALA A 98 -8.02 -11.86 3.87
CA ALA A 98 -6.65 -11.47 3.55
C ALA A 98 -5.82 -11.01 4.76
N PHE A 99 -6.36 -11.05 6.00
CA PHE A 99 -5.74 -10.44 7.18
C PHE A 99 -4.26 -10.81 7.33
N GLU A 100 -3.94 -12.10 7.36
CA GLU A 100 -2.56 -12.58 7.54
C GLU A 100 -1.64 -12.12 6.41
N SER A 101 -2.11 -12.16 5.16
CA SER A 101 -1.34 -11.71 4.00
C SER A 101 -1.09 -10.20 4.02
N VAL A 102 -2.11 -9.41 4.40
CA VAL A 102 -1.96 -7.96 4.57
C VAL A 102 -0.92 -7.66 5.64
N PHE A 103 -0.96 -8.29 6.80
CA PHE A 103 0.02 -8.04 7.86
C PHE A 103 1.43 -8.44 7.46
N LYS A 104 1.59 -9.59 6.79
CA LYS A 104 2.87 -9.99 6.21
C LYS A 104 3.42 -8.94 5.24
N PHE A 105 2.58 -8.43 4.33
CA PHE A 105 2.97 -7.36 3.42
C PHE A 105 3.40 -6.09 4.16
N LEU A 106 2.68 -5.71 5.23
CA LEU A 106 3.04 -4.54 6.04
C LEU A 106 4.41 -4.72 6.71
N GLU A 107 4.69 -5.90 7.27
CA GLU A 107 5.98 -6.23 7.87
C GLU A 107 7.12 -6.13 6.85
N GLU A 108 6.98 -6.78 5.69
CA GLU A 108 7.98 -6.75 4.61
C GLU A 108 8.24 -5.33 4.11
N LYS A 109 7.18 -4.51 3.95
CA LYS A 109 7.32 -3.11 3.53
C LYS A 109 7.97 -2.25 4.61
N TYR A 110 7.69 -2.52 5.88
CA TYR A 110 8.31 -1.82 6.99
C TYR A 110 9.81 -2.11 7.05
N GLU A 111 10.22 -3.38 7.00
CA GLU A 111 11.63 -3.78 7.00
C GLU A 111 12.41 -3.10 5.87
N ARG A 112 11.88 -3.18 4.64
CA ARG A 112 12.48 -2.51 3.48
C ARG A 112 12.62 -1.00 3.68
N SER A 113 11.64 -0.34 4.31
CA SER A 113 11.72 1.10 4.60
C SER A 113 12.88 1.44 5.55
N GLN A 114 13.11 0.60 6.56
CA GLN A 114 14.19 0.79 7.52
C GLN A 114 15.57 0.58 6.88
N GLU A 115 15.68 -0.38 5.96
CA GLU A 115 16.91 -0.63 5.19
C GLU A 115 17.29 0.59 4.32
N ILE A 116 16.33 1.16 3.59
CA ILE A 116 16.52 2.36 2.76
C ILE A 116 16.97 3.55 3.62
N GLU A 117 16.34 3.77 4.77
CA GLU A 117 16.73 4.82 5.70
C GLU A 117 18.16 4.63 6.22
N SER A 118 18.54 3.40 6.59
CA SER A 118 19.86 3.10 7.11
C SER A 118 20.96 3.36 6.07
N THR A 119 20.69 3.00 4.81
CA THR A 119 21.62 3.19 3.69
C THR A 119 21.79 4.67 3.36
N SER A 120 20.69 5.42 3.37
CA SER A 120 20.69 6.87 3.14
C SER A 120 21.45 7.65 4.23
N LYS A 121 21.41 7.18 5.49
CA LYS A 121 22.18 7.77 6.60
C LYS A 121 23.68 7.50 6.47
N LYS A 122 24.07 6.29 6.05
CA LYS A 122 25.48 5.95 5.80
C LYS A 122 26.10 6.80 4.68
N ALA A 123 25.41 6.91 3.55
CA ALA A 123 25.89 7.72 2.41
C ALA A 123 26.14 9.20 2.77
N LYS A 124 25.29 9.79 3.63
CA LYS A 124 25.46 11.19 4.09
C LYS A 124 26.58 11.40 5.12
N THR A 125 27.15 10.33 5.66
CA THR A 125 28.22 10.41 6.67
C THR A 125 29.60 10.22 6.04
N GLU A 126 29.65 9.81 4.76
CA GLU A 126 30.88 9.54 4.00
C GLU A 126 31.27 10.69 3.04
N ASP A 127 30.46 11.74 2.96
CA ASP A 127 30.72 13.04 2.29
C ASP A 127 31.05 14.14 3.32
#